data_AF-A0A2N2H6D7-F1
#
_entry.id   AF-A0A2N2H6D7-F1
#
_cell.length_a   1.000
_cell.length_b   1.000
_cell.length_c   1.000
_cell.angle_alpha   90.00
_cell.angle_beta   90.00
_cell.angle_gamma   90.00
#
_symmetry.space_group_name_H-M   'P 1'
#
loop_
_entity.id
_entity.type
_entity.pdbx_description
1 polymer ?
#
loop_
_entity_poly.entity_id
_entity_poly.type
_entity_poly.pdbx_seq_one_letter_code
_entity_poly.pdbx_strand_id
1 'polypeptide(L)'
;MAVNVNAIGKKIGPITRQYTWKDVVLYALGVGAGFEELEYCYEAQLKVIPSFSIGSVFDFMASAALTAEVNLAGVLHGEQDILFHNPIPPEGTLTTAGAVTHIYDKGEGKGAVLVAEGDTTHSNGRKL
;
A
#
# COMPACT_ATOMS: atom_id res chain seq x y z
N MET A 1 12.96 13.66 16.53
CA MET A 1 13.07 12.22 16.22
C MET A 1 14.16 12.08 15.16
N ALA A 2 15.07 11.11 15.31
CA ALA A 2 16.10 10.89 14.29
C ALA A 2 15.48 10.12 13.11
N VAL A 3 15.85 10.50 11.89
CA VAL A 3 15.51 9.78 10.66
C VAL A 3 16.83 9.37 10.01
N ASN A 4 16.97 8.09 9.67
CA ASN A 4 18.17 7.60 8.99
C ASN A 4 18.13 7.99 7.50
N VAL A 5 18.84 9.07 7.15
CA VAL A 5 18.93 9.56 5.77
C VAL A 5 19.61 8.59 4.81
N ASN A 6 20.40 7.64 5.32
CA ASN A 6 21.02 6.59 4.51
C ASN A 6 20.02 5.49 4.11
N ALA A 7 18.74 5.61 4.48
CA ALA A 7 17.68 4.74 4.01
C ALA A 7 17.32 4.98 2.54
N ILE A 8 17.64 6.15 1.98
CA ILE A 8 17.37 6.47 0.57
C ILE A 8 18.06 5.44 -0.33
N GLY A 9 17.28 4.83 -1.23
CA GLY A 9 17.74 3.81 -2.17
C GLY A 9 17.89 2.40 -1.59
N LYS A 10 17.68 2.19 -0.27
CA LYS A 10 17.65 0.84 0.29
C LYS A 10 16.41 0.09 -0.18
N LYS A 11 16.63 -1.12 -0.70
CA LYS A 11 15.55 -2.00 -1.16
C LYS A 11 14.68 -2.47 0.01
N ILE A 12 13.38 -2.49 -0.22
CA ILE A 12 12.35 -2.99 0.68
C ILE A 12 11.55 -4.06 -0.06
N GLY A 13 11.28 -5.17 0.63
CA GLY A 13 10.60 -6.33 0.07
C GLY A 13 11.53 -7.31 -0.65
N PRO A 14 10.96 -8.29 -1.39
CA PRO A 14 9.53 -8.38 -1.71
C PRO A 14 8.66 -8.66 -0.48
N ILE A 15 7.56 -7.92 -0.37
CA ILE A 15 6.49 -8.16 0.61
C ILE A 15 5.32 -8.77 -0.13
N THR A 16 4.84 -9.90 0.36
CA THR A 16 3.81 -10.69 -0.32
C THR A 16 2.59 -10.81 0.55
N ARG A 17 1.42 -10.50 -0.02
CA ARG A 17 0.11 -10.61 0.64
C ARG A 17 -0.82 -11.45 -0.21
N GLN A 18 -1.28 -12.57 0.35
CA GLN A 18 -2.39 -13.33 -0.23
C GLN A 18 -3.71 -12.69 0.18
N TYR A 19 -4.67 -12.69 -0.73
CA TYR A 19 -6.02 -12.22 -0.50
C TYR A 19 -7.02 -13.09 -1.26
N THR A 20 -8.23 -13.10 -0.76
CA THR A 20 -9.38 -13.82 -1.32
C THR A 20 -10.51 -12.83 -1.61
N TRP A 21 -11.56 -13.32 -2.26
CA TRP A 21 -12.78 -12.53 -2.47
C TRP A 21 -13.36 -11.96 -1.16
N LYS A 22 -13.13 -12.63 -0.02
CA LYS A 22 -13.61 -12.16 1.30
C LYS A 22 -12.91 -10.87 1.73
N ASP A 23 -11.62 -10.76 1.47
CA ASP A 23 -10.83 -9.56 1.79
C ASP A 23 -11.27 -8.38 0.92
N VAL A 24 -11.57 -8.66 -0.36
CA VAL A 24 -12.11 -7.67 -1.30
C VAL A 24 -13.47 -7.16 -0.83
N VAL A 25 -14.40 -8.05 -0.49
CA VAL A 25 -15.74 -7.68 0.00
C VAL A 25 -15.65 -6.96 1.34
N LEU A 26 -14.80 -7.43 2.26
CA LEU A 26 -14.57 -6.78 3.55
C LEU A 26 -14.06 -5.34 3.36
N TYR A 27 -13.12 -5.14 2.44
CA TYR A 27 -12.64 -3.81 2.09
C TYR A 27 -13.76 -2.95 1.52
N ALA A 28 -14.53 -3.46 0.56
CA ALA A 28 -15.63 -2.74 -0.07
C ALA A 28 -16.65 -2.24 0.96
N LEU A 29 -17.07 -3.11 1.87
CA LEU A 29 -17.94 -2.75 3.00
C LEU A 29 -17.26 -1.72 3.92
N GLY A 30 -15.97 -1.89 4.20
CA GLY A 30 -15.19 -0.99 5.05
C GLY A 30 -15.05 0.44 4.49
N VAL A 31 -15.10 0.59 3.16
CA VAL A 31 -15.10 1.90 2.48
C VAL A 31 -16.48 2.41 2.10
N GLY A 32 -17.54 1.70 2.52
CA GLY A 32 -18.92 2.19 2.46
C GLY A 32 -19.80 1.57 1.38
N ALA A 33 -19.30 0.61 0.57
CA ALA A 33 -20.15 -0.10 -0.37
C ALA A 33 -21.24 -0.91 0.37
N GLY A 34 -22.40 -1.10 -0.27
CA GLY A 34 -23.56 -1.71 0.39
C GLY A 34 -24.52 -2.46 -0.53
N PHE A 35 -25.77 -2.58 -0.11
CA PHE A 35 -26.80 -3.36 -0.80
C PHE A 35 -27.16 -2.84 -2.21
N GLU A 36 -26.89 -1.55 -2.47
CA GLU A 36 -27.12 -0.94 -3.80
C GLU A 36 -25.96 -1.21 -4.77
N GLU A 37 -24.82 -1.68 -4.28
CA GLU A 37 -23.57 -1.86 -5.05
C GLU A 37 -23.10 -3.32 -4.99
N LEU A 38 -24.00 -4.25 -5.31
CA LEU A 38 -23.74 -5.69 -5.21
C LEU A 38 -22.54 -6.16 -6.04
N GLU A 39 -22.14 -5.43 -7.08
CA GLU A 39 -20.91 -5.73 -7.82
C GLU A 39 -19.63 -5.65 -6.98
N TYR A 40 -19.63 -5.01 -5.81
CA TYR A 40 -18.49 -4.98 -4.88
C TYR A 40 -18.69 -5.87 -3.64
N CYS A 41 -19.92 -6.32 -3.39
CA CYS A 41 -20.30 -7.01 -2.15
C CYS A 41 -20.72 -8.47 -2.36
N TYR A 42 -21.00 -8.89 -3.60
CA TYR A 42 -21.46 -10.24 -3.95
C TYR A 42 -20.45 -10.98 -4.83
N GLU A 43 -19.99 -12.13 -4.36
CA GLU A 43 -18.84 -12.86 -4.91
C GLU A 43 -19.04 -13.38 -6.34
N ALA A 44 -20.28 -13.63 -6.77
CA ALA A 44 -20.56 -14.21 -8.10
C ALA A 44 -20.26 -13.26 -9.28
N GLN A 45 -20.17 -11.96 -9.02
CA GLN A 45 -19.93 -10.92 -10.03
C GLN A 45 -18.95 -9.84 -9.54
N LEU A 46 -18.05 -10.24 -8.65
CA LEU A 46 -17.24 -9.33 -7.86
C LEU A 46 -16.26 -8.52 -8.72
N LYS A 47 -16.37 -7.21 -8.61
CA LYS A 47 -15.37 -6.23 -9.02
C LYS A 47 -14.58 -5.77 -7.80
N VAL A 48 -13.33 -5.39 -8.02
CA VAL A 48 -12.45 -4.87 -6.98
C VAL A 48 -12.40 -3.36 -7.06
N ILE A 49 -12.70 -2.67 -5.96
CA ILE A 49 -12.49 -1.22 -5.86
C ILE A 49 -10.97 -0.97 -5.91
N PRO A 50 -10.44 -0.14 -6.84
CA PRO A 50 -9.00 -0.02 -7.06
C PRO A 50 -8.18 0.29 -5.79
N SER A 51 -8.73 1.11 -4.88
CA SER A 51 -8.09 1.47 -3.62
C SER A 51 -7.88 0.30 -2.64
N PHE A 52 -8.48 -0.88 -2.89
CA PHE A 52 -8.15 -2.13 -2.21
C PHE A 52 -6.65 -2.44 -2.23
N SER A 53 -5.96 -2.05 -3.31
CA SER A 53 -4.50 -2.17 -3.44
C SER A 53 -3.77 -1.63 -2.21
N ILE A 54 -4.20 -0.51 -1.62
CA ILE A 54 -3.56 0.09 -0.43
C ILE A 54 -3.61 -0.83 0.78
N GLY A 55 -4.75 -1.51 1.01
CA GLY A 55 -4.87 -2.48 2.10
C GLY A 55 -3.85 -3.63 1.98
N SER A 56 -3.47 -3.98 0.75
CA SER A 56 -2.51 -5.05 0.47
C SER A 56 -1.04 -4.61 0.49
N VAL A 57 -0.76 -3.31 0.36
CA VAL A 57 0.62 -2.76 0.33
C VAL A 57 1.01 -2.02 1.60
N PHE A 58 0.12 -1.90 2.60
CA PHE A 58 0.41 -1.11 3.80
C PHE A 58 1.65 -1.58 4.59
N ASP A 59 1.93 -2.89 4.58
CA ASP A 59 3.13 -3.47 5.21
C ASP A 59 4.45 -2.95 4.57
N PHE A 60 4.41 -2.55 3.30
CA PHE A 60 5.53 -1.88 2.63
C PHE A 60 5.81 -0.50 3.21
N MET A 61 4.77 0.29 3.46
CA MET A 61 4.91 1.62 4.06
C MET A 61 5.49 1.53 5.48
N ALA A 62 5.02 0.58 6.28
CA ALA A 62 5.59 0.32 7.61
C ALA A 62 7.07 -0.09 7.52
N SER A 63 7.41 -0.97 6.58
CA SER A 63 8.80 -1.41 6.34
C SER A 63 9.71 -0.27 5.90
N ALA A 64 9.20 0.69 5.11
CA ALA A 64 9.94 1.88 4.70
C ALA A 64 10.28 2.79 5.88
N ALA A 65 9.31 3.06 6.75
CA ALA A 65 9.54 3.84 7.96
C ALA A 65 10.52 3.14 8.93
N LEU A 66 10.41 1.83 9.11
CA LEU A 66 11.35 1.04 9.91
C LEU A 66 12.77 1.05 9.32
N THR A 67 12.91 0.98 8.00
CA THR A 67 14.21 1.07 7.29
C THR A 67 14.88 2.42 7.51
N ALA A 68 14.09 3.48 7.68
CA ALA A 68 14.54 4.82 8.04
C ALA A 68 14.64 5.07 9.55
N GLU A 69 14.49 4.02 10.37
CA GLU A 69 14.57 4.07 11.84
C GLU A 69 13.55 5.04 12.48
N VAL A 70 12.42 5.25 11.81
CA VAL A 70 11.35 6.12 12.29
C VAL A 70 10.48 5.38 13.31
N ASN A 71 10.17 6.05 14.42
CA ASN A 71 9.18 5.53 15.37
C ASN A 71 7.76 5.71 14.79
N LEU A 72 7.13 4.58 14.45
CA LEU A 72 5.80 4.52 13.83
C LEU A 72 4.71 5.22 14.65
N ALA A 73 4.83 5.31 15.97
CA ALA A 73 3.85 5.99 16.82
C ALA A 73 3.78 7.51 16.58
N GLY A 74 4.83 8.10 15.99
CA GLY A 74 4.88 9.53 15.65
C GLY A 74 4.62 9.82 14.17
N VAL A 75 4.16 8.83 13.38
CA VAL A 75 3.99 8.97 11.94
C VAL A 75 2.55 9.36 11.59
N LEU A 76 2.42 10.40 10.77
CA LEU A 76 1.19 10.74 10.08
C LEU A 76 1.34 10.36 8.60
N HIS A 77 0.31 9.76 8.03
CA HIS A 77 0.24 9.51 6.59
C HIS A 77 -0.01 10.83 5.86
N GLY A 78 0.99 11.30 5.10
CA GLY A 78 0.96 12.59 4.43
C GLY A 78 0.16 12.57 3.13
N GLU A 79 0.65 11.81 2.15
CA GLU A 79 0.13 11.76 0.79
C GLU A 79 0.17 10.33 0.25
N GLN A 80 -0.68 10.05 -0.74
CA GLN A 80 -0.73 8.78 -1.45
C GLN A 80 -0.91 9.03 -2.94
N ASP A 81 -0.06 8.42 -3.76
CA ASP A 81 -0.21 8.35 -5.21
C ASP A 81 -0.28 6.89 -5.65
N ILE A 82 -1.08 6.60 -6.68
CA ILE A 82 -1.28 5.24 -7.19
C ILE A 82 -1.49 5.29 -8.70
N LEU A 83 -0.72 4.49 -9.43
CA LEU A 83 -0.90 4.26 -10.85
C LEU A 83 -1.36 2.81 -11.09
N PHE A 84 -2.57 2.63 -11.61
CA PHE A 84 -3.07 1.32 -12.00
C PHE A 84 -2.75 1.03 -13.47
N HIS A 85 -1.98 -0.02 -13.69
CA HIS A 85 -1.68 -0.59 -15.00
C HIS A 85 -2.72 -1.63 -15.42
N ASN A 86 -3.34 -2.35 -14.47
CA ASN A 86 -4.32 -3.39 -14.76
C ASN A 86 -5.42 -3.49 -13.67
N PRO A 87 -6.63 -3.97 -14.01
CA PRO A 87 -7.64 -4.30 -13.00
C PRO A 87 -7.13 -5.35 -12.02
N ILE A 88 -7.46 -5.20 -10.74
CA ILE A 88 -7.10 -6.15 -9.68
C ILE A 88 -8.04 -7.36 -9.76
N PRO A 89 -7.53 -8.60 -9.84
CA PRO A 89 -8.37 -9.81 -9.73
C PRO A 89 -9.07 -9.90 -8.36
N PRO A 90 -10.21 -10.61 -8.23
CA PRO A 90 -10.94 -10.72 -6.96
C PRO A 90 -10.23 -11.61 -5.92
N GLU A 91 -9.16 -12.30 -6.30
CA GLU A 91 -8.35 -13.14 -5.43
C GLU A 91 -6.95 -13.33 -6.02
N GLY A 92 -6.00 -13.68 -5.15
CA GLY A 92 -4.67 -14.06 -5.55
C GLY A 92 -3.62 -13.57 -4.57
N THR A 93 -2.45 -13.22 -5.11
CA THR A 93 -1.33 -12.80 -4.29
C THR A 93 -0.70 -11.56 -4.91
N LEU A 94 -0.49 -10.54 -4.09
CA LEU A 94 0.18 -9.29 -4.46
C LEU A 94 1.58 -9.28 -3.86
N THR A 95 2.58 -9.00 -4.69
CA THR A 95 3.97 -8.86 -4.27
C THR A 95 4.45 -7.47 -4.58
N THR A 96 4.92 -6.76 -3.57
CA THR A 96 5.40 -5.37 -3.67
C THR A 96 6.86 -5.28 -3.30
N ALA A 97 7.64 -4.61 -4.13
CA ALA A 97 9.04 -4.31 -3.86
C ALA A 97 9.33 -2.86 -4.26
N GLY A 98 10.24 -2.21 -3.53
CA GLY A 98 10.49 -0.79 -3.72
C GLY A 98 11.63 -0.28 -2.86
N ALA A 99 11.63 1.02 -2.59
CA ALA A 99 12.63 1.67 -1.75
C ALA A 99 12.09 2.97 -1.15
N VAL A 100 12.76 3.48 -0.12
CA VAL A 100 12.67 4.90 0.24
C VAL A 100 13.34 5.71 -0.87
N THR A 101 12.61 6.61 -1.52
CA THR A 101 13.12 7.42 -2.62
C THR A 101 13.56 8.80 -2.17
N HIS A 102 12.85 9.40 -1.22
CA HIS A 102 13.15 10.75 -0.75
C HIS A 102 12.91 10.91 0.75
N ILE A 103 13.68 11.80 1.36
CA ILE A 103 13.45 12.31 2.72
C ILE A 103 13.62 13.82 2.68
N TYR A 104 12.59 14.55 3.08
CA TYR A 104 12.56 16.00 3.12
C TYR A 104 12.47 16.49 4.56
N ASP A 105 13.45 17.28 5.01
CA ASP A 105 13.39 17.97 6.29
C ASP A 105 12.50 19.22 6.18
N LYS A 106 11.50 19.36 7.05
CA LYS A 106 10.60 20.52 7.07
C LYS A 106 11.13 21.66 7.93
N GLY A 107 12.30 21.48 8.55
CA GLY A 107 12.94 22.42 9.47
C GLY A 107 12.64 22.13 10.93
N GLU A 108 13.33 22.89 11.80
CA GLU A 108 13.28 22.69 13.24
C GLU A 108 11.85 22.68 13.78
N GLY A 109 11.54 21.66 14.59
CA GLY A 109 10.22 21.47 15.22
C GLY A 109 9.08 21.03 14.27
N LYS A 110 9.32 20.89 12.96
CA LYS A 110 8.27 20.60 11.95
C LYS A 110 8.24 19.16 11.45
N GLY A 111 9.24 18.35 11.81
CA GLY A 111 9.38 16.96 11.38
C GLY A 111 9.93 16.82 9.96
N ALA A 112 9.76 15.64 9.38
CA ALA A 112 10.24 15.31 8.04
C ALA A 112 9.16 14.57 7.23
N VAL A 113 9.28 14.57 5.91
CA VAL A 113 8.48 13.76 4.99
C VAL A 113 9.36 12.66 4.43
N LEU A 114 8.93 11.42 4.58
CA LEU A 114 9.55 10.25 3.96
C LEU A 114 8.66 9.80 2.80
N VAL A 115 9.26 9.64 1.63
CA VAL A 115 8.60 9.12 0.43
C VAL A 115 9.17 7.76 0.10
N ALA A 116 8.29 6.79 -0.10
CA ALA A 116 8.64 5.46 -0.55
C ALA A 116 7.81 5.11 -1.79
N GLU A 117 8.46 4.47 -2.75
CA GLU A 117 7.84 4.05 -4.01
C GLU A 117 8.09 2.57 -4.20
N GLY A 118 7.08 1.85 -4.68
CA GLY A 118 7.14 0.42 -4.92
C GLY A 118 6.24 0.01 -6.06
N ASP A 119 6.65 -1.05 -6.75
CA ASP A 119 5.88 -1.68 -7.81
C ASP A 119 5.24 -2.95 -7.26
N THR A 120 3.96 -3.15 -7.60
CA THR A 120 3.19 -4.33 -7.20
C THR A 120 2.90 -5.21 -8.42
N THR A 121 3.12 -6.52 -8.26
CA THR A 121 2.81 -7.53 -9.27
C THR A 121 1.85 -8.56 -8.68
N HIS A 122 0.86 -8.96 -9.46
CA HIS A 122 -0.05 -10.05 -9.11
C HIS A 122 0.55 -11.41 -9.46
N SER A 123 0.17 -12.48 -8.76
CA SER A 123 0.60 -13.87 -9.02
C SER A 123 0.27 -14.40 -10.42
N ASN A 124 -0.52 -13.68 -11.22
CA ASN A 124 -0.78 -13.99 -12.62
C ASN A 124 0.25 -13.37 -13.58
N GLY A 125 1.30 -12.73 -13.03
CA GLY A 125 2.39 -12.09 -13.77
C GLY A 125 2.09 -10.67 -14.25
N ARG A 126 0.89 -10.12 -13.99
CA ARG A 126 0.56 -8.75 -14.39
C ARG A 126 1.01 -7.75 -13.34
N LYS A 127 1.63 -6.66 -13.79
CA LYS A 127 1.85 -5.45 -12.98
C LYS A 127 0.49 -4.86 -12.62
N LEU A 128 0.26 -4.53 -11.36
CA LEU A 128 -0.97 -3.84 -10.95
C LEU A 128 -0.88 -2.36 -11.28
#